data_AF-D5ZWW4-F1
#
_entry.id   AF-D5ZWW4-F1
#
_cell.length_a   1.000
_cell.length_b   1.000
_cell.length_c   1.000
_cell.angle_alpha   90.00
_cell.angle_beta   90.00
_cell.angle_gamma   90.00
#
_symmetry.space_group_name_H-M   'P 1'
#
loop_
_entity.id
_entity.type
_entity.pdbx_description
1 polymer ?
#
loop_
_entity_poly.entity_id
_entity_poly.type
_entity_poly.pdbx_seq_one_letter_code
_entity_poly.pdbx_strand_id
1 'polypeptide(L)'
;MEREYPGETGDTGRTRRIVTARTMAALTDRAPRIVAVVSATTLLLGAGALAGATLTDRTPGAAARDSYAVVHGAAETAQALGSWLIGLGFVLLVACGRRAYKDASARRTIGILWDVGTFWPRAAHPFAPPCYAERAVPDLTWRIATWTRSTGGRLVISGHSQGSVLAAAAAWQLPPSIRGRVALLTYGSPLERLYGRWFPAHFGPAALDSLRREVDCWRNLYRPTDPIGGPVRLPGDHGPEVDRAPLRDPLAYGRTEAHPLPAPILGHSDYQADPAFAEERRRLLARLRPDVPAPRHTADPGCGPAGPPVPSA
;
A
#
# COMPACT_ATOMS: atom_id res chain seq x y z
N MET A 1 3.81 -9.10 -23.41
CA MET A 1 5.24 -9.35 -23.18
C MET A 1 6.07 -8.70 -24.28
N GLU A 2 5.84 -9.00 -25.56
CA GLU A 2 6.56 -8.40 -26.70
C GLU A 2 6.56 -6.86 -26.75
N ARG A 3 5.44 -6.19 -26.38
CA ARG A 3 5.39 -4.72 -26.29
C ARG A 3 6.22 -4.14 -25.13
N GLU A 4 6.41 -4.91 -24.07
CA GLU A 4 7.07 -4.46 -22.84
C GLU A 4 8.57 -4.79 -22.85
N TYR A 5 8.94 -5.85 -23.58
CA TYR A 5 10.30 -6.35 -23.78
C TYR A 5 10.56 -6.60 -25.28
N PRO A 6 10.72 -5.53 -26.07
CA PRO A 6 10.94 -5.66 -27.51
C PRO A 6 12.30 -6.31 -27.79
N GLY A 7 12.34 -7.32 -28.65
CA GLY A 7 13.57 -7.99 -29.08
C GLY A 7 14.14 -9.02 -28.09
N GLU A 8 13.50 -9.25 -26.94
CA GLU A 8 13.92 -10.28 -26.00
C GLU A 8 13.27 -11.64 -26.31
N THR A 9 14.05 -12.71 -26.36
CA THR A 9 13.55 -14.05 -26.70
C THR A 9 12.80 -14.70 -25.53
N GLY A 10 11.61 -15.21 -25.86
CA GLY A 10 10.60 -15.81 -25.00
C GLY A 10 10.92 -17.21 -24.46
N ASP A 11 10.98 -17.43 -23.13
CA ASP A 11 10.71 -18.76 -22.54
C ASP A 11 9.26 -18.84 -22.03
N THR A 12 8.49 -19.84 -22.49
CA THR A 12 7.10 -20.08 -22.10
C THR A 12 6.94 -20.24 -20.58
N GLY A 13 7.90 -20.90 -19.92
CA GLY A 13 7.90 -21.07 -18.46
C GLY A 13 8.05 -19.73 -17.73
N ARG A 14 8.89 -18.84 -18.26
CA ARG A 14 9.06 -17.48 -17.74
C ARG A 14 7.85 -16.59 -17.96
N THR A 15 7.25 -16.61 -19.16
CA THR A 15 5.96 -15.93 -19.39
C THR A 15 4.92 -16.36 -18.38
N ARG A 16 4.77 -17.68 -18.14
CA ARG A 16 3.79 -18.20 -17.18
C ARG A 16 4.03 -17.66 -15.77
N ARG A 17 5.27 -17.58 -15.31
CA ARG A 17 5.61 -17.03 -13.98
C ARG A 17 5.26 -15.55 -13.86
N ILE A 18 5.61 -14.73 -14.86
CA ILE A 18 5.32 -13.29 -14.85
C ILE A 18 3.80 -13.06 -14.90
N VAL A 19 3.09 -13.75 -15.79
CA VAL A 19 1.63 -13.66 -15.90
C VAL A 19 0.95 -14.11 -14.60
N THR A 20 1.43 -15.20 -13.99
CA THR A 20 0.89 -15.67 -12.71
C THR A 20 1.09 -14.63 -11.60
N ALA A 21 2.29 -14.04 -11.49
CA ALA A 21 2.55 -12.98 -10.51
C ALA A 21 1.62 -11.76 -10.70
N ARG A 22 1.45 -11.30 -11.94
CA ARG A 22 0.51 -10.20 -12.27
C ARG A 22 -0.94 -10.57 -11.98
N THR A 23 -1.35 -11.79 -12.29
CA THR A 23 -2.72 -12.27 -12.07
C THR A 23 -3.03 -12.35 -10.58
N MET A 24 -2.10 -12.89 -9.78
CA MET A 24 -2.24 -12.93 -8.32
C MET A 24 -2.27 -11.52 -7.73
N ALA A 25 -1.47 -10.60 -8.24
CA ALA A 25 -1.51 -9.21 -7.81
C ALA A 25 -2.84 -8.51 -8.15
N ALA A 26 -3.37 -8.75 -9.34
CA ALA A 26 -4.68 -8.23 -9.76
C ALA A 26 -5.84 -8.89 -9.01
N LEU A 27 -5.67 -10.11 -8.47
CA LEU A 27 -6.69 -10.77 -7.66
C LEU A 27 -6.95 -10.03 -6.34
N THR A 28 -5.91 -9.44 -5.73
CA THR A 28 -6.07 -8.55 -4.58
C THR A 28 -7.06 -7.43 -4.87
N ASP A 29 -7.12 -6.96 -6.13
CA ASP A 29 -8.05 -5.91 -6.51
C ASP A 29 -9.53 -6.35 -6.46
N ARG A 30 -9.81 -7.65 -6.45
CA ARG A 30 -11.17 -8.19 -6.38
C ARG A 30 -11.55 -8.71 -5.00
N ALA A 31 -10.61 -8.76 -4.05
CA ALA A 31 -10.83 -9.35 -2.73
C ALA A 31 -12.03 -8.75 -1.98
N PRO A 32 -12.25 -7.42 -1.91
CA PRO A 32 -13.42 -6.87 -1.21
C PRO A 32 -14.75 -7.31 -1.83
N ARG A 33 -14.83 -7.37 -3.17
CA ARG A 33 -16.05 -7.82 -3.86
C ARG A 33 -16.31 -9.30 -3.64
N ILE A 34 -15.27 -10.13 -3.71
CA ILE A 34 -15.36 -11.56 -3.45
C ILE A 34 -15.85 -11.78 -2.01
N VAL A 35 -15.24 -11.12 -1.04
CA VAL A 35 -15.65 -11.22 0.37
C VAL A 35 -17.08 -10.72 0.57
N ALA A 36 -17.48 -9.61 -0.05
CA ALA A 36 -18.84 -9.09 0.04
C ALA A 36 -19.87 -10.10 -0.52
N VAL A 37 -19.62 -10.65 -1.71
CA VAL A 37 -20.51 -11.64 -2.35
C VAL A 37 -20.59 -12.92 -1.52
N VAL A 38 -19.45 -13.45 -1.07
CA VAL A 38 -19.40 -14.67 -0.25
C VAL A 38 -20.11 -14.43 1.09
N SER A 39 -19.86 -13.29 1.75
CA SER A 39 -20.49 -12.97 3.04
C SER A 39 -22.00 -12.78 2.88
N ALA A 40 -22.46 -12.02 1.87
CA ALA A 40 -23.87 -11.83 1.61
C ALA A 40 -24.57 -13.16 1.30
N THR A 41 -23.97 -13.99 0.43
CA THR A 41 -24.50 -15.31 0.09
C THR A 41 -24.57 -16.21 1.33
N THR A 42 -23.51 -16.23 2.13
CA THR A 42 -23.46 -17.05 3.36
C THR A 42 -24.49 -16.58 4.39
N LEU A 43 -24.65 -15.28 4.59
CA LEU A 43 -25.63 -14.72 5.51
C LEU A 43 -27.06 -15.00 5.04
N LEU A 44 -27.35 -14.86 3.75
CA LEU A 44 -28.67 -15.18 3.18
C LEU A 44 -29.00 -16.66 3.33
N LEU A 45 -28.08 -17.55 2.97
CA LEU A 45 -28.26 -18.99 3.12
C LEU A 45 -28.40 -19.39 4.60
N GLY A 46 -27.59 -18.80 5.48
CA GLY A 46 -27.65 -19.04 6.92
C GLY A 46 -28.95 -18.55 7.56
N ALA A 47 -29.41 -17.35 7.20
CA ALA A 47 -30.69 -16.81 7.65
C ALA A 47 -31.86 -17.66 7.15
N GLY A 48 -31.83 -18.10 5.89
CA GLY A 48 -32.82 -19.01 5.33
C GLY A 48 -32.83 -20.37 6.04
N ALA A 49 -31.66 -20.94 6.33
CA ALA A 49 -31.53 -22.18 7.08
C ALA A 49 -32.06 -22.04 8.52
N LEU A 50 -31.77 -20.92 9.19
CA LEU A 50 -32.23 -20.65 10.55
C LEU A 50 -33.76 -20.40 10.60
N ALA A 51 -34.29 -19.62 9.66
CA ALA A 51 -35.72 -19.40 9.53
C ALA A 51 -36.46 -20.71 9.22
N GLY A 52 -35.94 -21.53 8.30
CA GLY A 52 -36.47 -22.84 8.01
C GLY A 52 -36.45 -23.76 9.23
N ALA A 53 -35.34 -23.80 9.97
CA ALA A 53 -35.22 -24.62 11.18
C ALA A 53 -36.17 -24.17 12.29
N THR A 54 -36.35 -22.87 12.50
CA THR A 54 -37.27 -22.34 13.52
C THR A 54 -38.75 -22.56 13.18
N LEU A 55 -39.11 -22.60 11.89
CA LEU A 55 -40.48 -22.87 11.44
C LEU A 55 -40.82 -24.36 11.40
N THR A 56 -39.83 -25.23 11.20
CA THR A 56 -40.06 -26.67 10.94
C THR A 56 -39.50 -27.60 12.00
N ASP A 57 -38.73 -27.08 12.97
CA ASP A 57 -37.93 -27.84 13.95
C ASP A 57 -37.01 -28.90 13.30
N ARG A 58 -36.61 -28.67 12.04
CA ARG A 58 -35.79 -29.59 11.24
C ARG A 58 -34.56 -28.90 10.68
N THR A 59 -33.48 -29.66 10.52
CA THR A 59 -32.30 -29.19 9.77
C THR A 59 -32.64 -28.98 8.29
N PRO A 60 -31.89 -28.15 7.55
CA PRO A 60 -32.14 -27.93 6.11
C PRO A 60 -32.23 -29.23 5.30
N GLY A 61 -31.35 -30.20 5.57
CA GLY A 61 -31.41 -31.51 4.91
C GLY A 61 -32.66 -32.33 5.27
N ALA A 62 -33.12 -32.26 6.53
CA ALA A 62 -34.33 -32.96 6.97
C ALA A 62 -35.62 -32.27 6.51
N ALA A 63 -35.63 -30.94 6.41
CA ALA A 63 -36.75 -30.16 5.89
C ALA A 63 -36.92 -30.34 4.37
N ALA A 64 -35.82 -30.54 3.63
CA ALA A 64 -35.85 -30.78 2.18
C ALA A 64 -36.16 -32.24 1.79
N ARG A 65 -36.35 -33.16 2.75
CA ARG A 65 -36.52 -34.60 2.49
C ARG A 65 -37.72 -34.93 1.61
N ASP A 66 -38.82 -34.20 1.78
CA ASP A 66 -40.07 -34.40 1.02
C ASP A 66 -40.16 -33.51 -0.24
N SER A 67 -39.05 -32.85 -0.61
CA SER A 67 -38.95 -31.98 -1.78
C SER A 67 -38.37 -32.69 -3.00
N TYR A 68 -38.19 -31.98 -4.12
CA TYR A 68 -37.55 -32.53 -5.32
C TYR A 68 -36.14 -33.06 -5.01
N ALA A 69 -35.77 -34.21 -5.61
CA ALA A 69 -34.50 -34.89 -5.37
C ALA A 69 -33.26 -33.98 -5.52
N VAL A 70 -33.30 -33.03 -6.46
CA VAL A 70 -32.24 -32.04 -6.67
C VAL A 70 -32.10 -31.09 -5.48
N VAL A 71 -33.22 -30.64 -4.90
CA VAL A 71 -33.24 -29.73 -3.74
C VAL A 71 -32.76 -30.44 -2.49
N HIS A 72 -33.22 -31.68 -2.28
CA HIS A 72 -32.75 -32.51 -1.17
C HIS A 72 -31.24 -32.77 -1.24
N GLY A 73 -30.75 -33.23 -2.39
CA GLY A 73 -29.32 -33.51 -2.60
C GLY A 73 -28.45 -32.26 -2.46
N ALA A 74 -28.91 -31.10 -2.95
CA ALA A 74 -28.19 -29.83 -2.79
C ALA A 74 -28.12 -29.40 -1.31
N ALA A 75 -29.23 -29.49 -0.56
CA ALA A 75 -29.28 -29.13 0.84
C ALA A 75 -28.38 -30.04 1.71
N GLU A 76 -28.40 -31.35 1.44
CA GLU A 76 -27.58 -32.32 2.17
C GLU A 76 -26.09 -32.14 1.86
N THR A 77 -25.74 -31.94 0.59
CA THR A 77 -24.37 -31.67 0.16
C THR A 77 -23.85 -30.36 0.75
N ALA A 78 -24.64 -29.29 0.74
CA ALA A 78 -24.28 -28.00 1.32
C ALA A 78 -24.07 -28.10 2.85
N GLN A 79 -24.93 -28.84 3.55
CA GLN A 79 -24.79 -29.09 4.98
C GLN A 79 -23.51 -29.88 5.29
N ALA A 80 -23.26 -30.97 4.56
CA ALA A 80 -22.06 -31.79 4.74
C ALA A 80 -20.77 -31.00 4.45
N LEU A 81 -20.72 -30.28 3.32
CA LEU A 81 -19.61 -29.39 2.98
C LEU A 81 -19.39 -28.34 4.07
N GLY A 82 -20.45 -27.70 4.56
CA GLY A 82 -20.38 -26.74 5.65
C GLY A 82 -19.75 -27.33 6.91
N SER A 83 -20.18 -28.52 7.34
CA SER A 83 -19.61 -29.21 8.49
C SER A 83 -18.12 -29.57 8.31
N TRP A 84 -17.74 -30.09 7.13
CA TRP A 84 -16.34 -30.39 6.82
C TRP A 84 -15.47 -29.15 6.77
N LEU A 85 -15.96 -28.05 6.19
CA LEU A 85 -15.24 -26.77 6.13
C LEU A 85 -15.04 -26.17 7.52
N ILE A 86 -16.02 -26.27 8.42
CA ILE A 86 -15.87 -25.84 9.83
C ILE A 86 -14.78 -26.68 10.52
N GLY A 87 -14.83 -28.01 10.37
CA GLY A 87 -13.82 -28.91 10.95
C GLY A 87 -12.41 -28.63 10.41
N LEU A 88 -12.27 -28.49 9.08
CA LEU A 88 -11.02 -28.14 8.43
C LEU A 88 -10.52 -26.76 8.89
N GLY A 89 -11.42 -25.77 8.99
CA GLY A 89 -11.12 -24.43 9.47
C GLY A 89 -10.57 -24.44 10.89
N PHE A 90 -11.16 -25.23 11.79
CA PHE A 90 -10.66 -25.43 13.15
C PHE A 90 -9.27 -26.06 13.17
N VAL A 91 -9.04 -27.11 12.38
CA VAL A 91 -7.72 -27.76 12.25
C VAL A 91 -6.68 -26.78 11.72
N LEU A 92 -7.01 -26.00 10.68
CA LEU A 92 -6.13 -24.98 10.13
C LEU A 92 -5.82 -23.88 11.15
N LEU A 93 -6.81 -23.41 11.91
CA LEU A 93 -6.61 -22.42 12.96
C LEU A 93 -5.63 -22.92 14.03
N VAL A 94 -5.81 -24.16 14.51
CA VAL A 94 -4.89 -24.80 15.47
C VAL A 94 -3.50 -24.98 14.86
N ALA A 95 -3.41 -25.44 13.61
CA ALA A 95 -2.14 -25.63 12.91
C ALA A 95 -1.40 -24.30 12.70
N CYS A 96 -2.11 -23.24 12.28
CA CYS A 96 -1.59 -21.90 12.12
C CYS A 96 -1.11 -21.31 13.47
N GLY A 97 -1.90 -21.45 14.54
CA GLY A 97 -1.49 -21.01 15.88
C GLY A 97 -0.24 -21.73 16.37
N ARG A 98 -0.20 -23.05 16.20
CA ARG A 98 0.98 -23.87 16.54
C ARG A 98 2.20 -23.49 15.70
N ARG A 99 2.02 -23.20 14.42
CA ARG A 99 3.09 -22.77 13.51
C ARG A 99 3.60 -21.37 13.86
N ALA A 100 2.72 -20.43 14.19
CA ALA A 100 3.07 -19.09 14.65
C ALA A 100 3.91 -19.12 15.94
N TYR A 101 3.62 -20.08 16.83
CA TYR A 101 4.40 -20.29 18.05
C TYR A 101 5.81 -20.83 17.77
N LYS A 102 5.93 -21.79 16.84
CA LYS A 102 7.17 -22.53 16.60
C LYS A 102 8.10 -21.94 15.53
N ASP A 103 7.57 -21.21 14.56
CA ASP A 103 8.32 -20.76 13.37
C ASP A 103 8.34 -19.24 13.28
N ALA A 104 9.53 -18.65 13.34
CA ALA A 104 9.72 -17.20 13.27
C ALA A 104 9.31 -16.60 11.92
N SER A 105 9.43 -17.37 10.82
CA SER A 105 9.00 -16.94 9.49
C SER A 105 7.47 -16.90 9.37
N ALA A 106 6.80 -17.95 9.86
CA ALA A 106 5.34 -18.00 9.91
C ALA A 106 4.76 -16.91 10.84
N ARG A 107 5.40 -16.66 11.99
CA ARG A 107 5.04 -15.55 12.88
C ARG A 107 5.16 -14.19 12.19
N ARG A 108 6.18 -13.98 11.36
CA ARG A 108 6.34 -12.74 10.58
C ARG A 108 5.20 -12.56 9.57
N THR A 109 4.81 -13.61 8.84
CA THR A 109 3.71 -13.54 7.87
C THR A 109 2.36 -13.27 8.53
N ILE A 110 2.07 -13.95 9.65
CA ILE A 110 0.85 -13.72 10.45
C ILE A 110 0.90 -12.33 11.09
N GLY A 111 2.10 -11.88 11.49
CA GLY A 111 2.37 -10.54 11.98
C GLY A 111 1.96 -9.45 11.01
N ILE A 112 2.18 -9.60 9.71
CA ILE A 112 1.76 -8.59 8.70
C ILE A 112 0.23 -8.41 8.68
N LEU A 113 -0.54 -9.50 8.79
CA LEU A 113 -1.99 -9.41 8.87
C LEU A 113 -2.43 -8.74 10.18
N TRP A 114 -1.72 -9.03 11.26
CA TRP A 114 -1.92 -8.40 12.56
C TRP A 114 -1.49 -6.93 12.58
N ASP A 115 -0.47 -6.52 11.82
CA ASP A 115 0.01 -5.14 11.67
C ASP A 115 -1.04 -4.24 11.00
N VAL A 116 -1.86 -4.80 10.10
CA VAL A 116 -3.03 -4.10 9.54
C VAL A 116 -4.13 -3.94 10.60
N GLY A 117 -4.43 -4.99 11.37
CA GLY A 117 -5.41 -4.92 12.45
C GLY A 117 -4.99 -3.96 13.57
N THR A 118 -3.69 -3.91 13.88
CA THR A 118 -3.08 -3.07 14.92
C THR A 118 -2.57 -1.73 14.39
N PHE A 119 -2.94 -1.34 13.19
CA PHE A 119 -2.86 0.07 12.82
C PHE A 119 -3.90 0.89 13.60
N TRP A 120 -5.08 0.31 13.87
CA TRP A 120 -6.22 1.02 14.45
C TRP A 120 -6.09 1.19 15.98
N PRO A 121 -6.58 2.32 16.54
CA PRO A 121 -6.61 2.55 17.98
C PRO A 121 -7.30 1.41 18.72
N ARG A 122 -6.90 1.12 19.96
CA ARG A 122 -7.55 0.09 20.79
C ARG A 122 -9.05 0.31 20.98
N ALA A 123 -9.51 1.55 20.87
CA ALA A 123 -10.94 1.90 20.87
C ALA A 123 -11.74 1.19 19.75
N ALA A 124 -11.08 0.81 18.65
CA ALA A 124 -11.69 0.07 17.55
C ALA A 124 -11.66 -1.46 17.74
N HIS A 125 -10.77 -2.00 18.60
CA HIS A 125 -10.80 -3.42 18.99
C HIS A 125 -10.02 -3.70 20.30
N PRO A 126 -10.66 -4.29 21.34
CA PRO A 126 -10.11 -4.41 22.70
C PRO A 126 -8.90 -5.34 22.85
N PHE A 127 -8.61 -6.18 21.84
CA PHE A 127 -7.45 -7.10 21.85
C PHE A 127 -6.25 -6.63 21.01
N ALA A 128 -6.27 -5.40 20.50
CA ALA A 128 -5.13 -4.88 19.76
C ALA A 128 -3.95 -4.57 20.72
N PRO A 129 -2.73 -5.09 20.48
CA PRO A 129 -1.52 -4.58 21.13
C PRO A 129 -1.33 -3.07 20.81
N PRO A 130 -0.41 -2.37 21.50
CA PRO A 130 -0.17 -0.94 21.28
C PRO A 130 0.01 -0.65 19.79
N CYS A 131 -0.93 0.11 19.22
CA CYS A 131 -1.05 0.25 17.78
C CYS A 131 -0.07 1.29 17.22
N TYR A 132 0.26 1.20 15.93
CA TYR A 132 1.12 2.20 15.28
C TYR A 132 0.53 3.61 15.39
N ALA A 133 -0.80 3.75 15.37
CA ALA A 133 -1.47 5.03 15.53
C ALA A 133 -1.32 5.64 16.94
N GLU A 134 -1.15 4.84 17.98
CA GLU A 134 -0.99 5.32 19.37
C GLU A 134 0.47 5.68 19.71
N ARG A 135 1.45 5.18 18.94
CA ARG A 135 2.88 5.42 19.22
C ARG A 135 3.67 5.96 18.04
N ALA A 136 3.73 5.21 16.94
CA ALA A 136 4.60 5.56 15.81
C ALA A 136 4.13 6.82 15.06
N VAL A 137 2.82 7.00 14.89
CA VAL A 137 2.28 8.17 14.16
C VAL A 137 2.47 9.46 14.98
N PRO A 138 2.16 9.53 16.29
CA PRO A 138 2.48 10.69 17.11
C PRO A 138 3.97 11.02 17.15
N ASP A 139 4.84 10.01 17.32
CA ASP A 139 6.30 10.20 17.35
C ASP A 139 6.82 10.76 16.01
N LEU A 140 6.34 10.21 14.89
CA LEU A 140 6.70 10.68 13.55
C LEU A 140 6.23 12.13 13.33
N THR A 141 4.98 12.42 13.69
CA THR A 141 4.38 13.77 13.60
C THR A 141 5.15 14.77 14.44
N TRP A 142 5.47 14.40 15.69
CA TRP A 142 6.26 15.25 16.60
C TRP A 142 7.65 15.54 16.05
N ARG A 143 8.33 14.52 15.52
CA ARG A 143 9.66 14.66 14.93
C ARG A 143 9.64 15.57 13.71
N ILE A 144 8.70 15.37 12.78
CA ILE A 144 8.54 16.20 11.59
C ILE A 144 8.25 17.65 12.00
N ALA A 145 7.26 17.85 12.88
CA ALA A 145 6.84 19.18 13.28
C ALA A 145 7.95 19.93 14.03
N THR A 146 8.67 19.25 14.93
CA THR A 146 9.77 19.84 15.68
C THR A 146 10.94 20.22 14.77
N TRP A 147 11.33 19.33 13.86
CA TRP A 147 12.41 19.61 12.91
C TRP A 147 12.06 20.75 11.95
N THR A 148 10.83 20.78 11.43
CA THR A 148 10.38 21.87 10.54
C THR A 148 10.29 23.20 11.28
N ARG A 149 9.87 23.22 12.55
CA ARG A 149 9.87 24.45 13.35
C ARG A 149 11.28 24.95 13.68
N SER A 150 12.21 24.05 14.01
CA SER A 150 13.56 24.45 14.40
C SER A 150 14.42 24.90 13.22
N THR A 151 14.23 24.29 12.05
CA THR A 151 15.05 24.57 10.86
C THR A 151 14.38 25.50 9.84
N GLY A 152 13.05 25.66 9.92
CA GLY A 152 12.26 26.26 8.84
C GLY A 152 12.26 25.43 7.54
N GLY A 153 12.88 24.24 7.55
CA GLY A 153 13.16 23.43 6.38
C GLY A 153 11.95 22.70 5.81
N ARG A 154 12.15 22.14 4.62
CA ARG A 154 11.23 21.26 3.91
C ARG A 154 11.82 19.85 3.86
N LEU A 155 10.99 18.81 3.88
CA LEU A 155 11.46 17.41 3.95
C LEU A 155 10.67 16.46 3.05
N VAL A 156 11.30 15.35 2.68
CA VAL A 156 10.67 14.23 1.96
C VAL A 156 10.48 13.07 2.93
N ILE A 157 9.25 12.57 3.07
CA ILE A 157 8.94 11.34 3.80
C ILE A 157 8.86 10.20 2.80
N SER A 158 9.70 9.19 3.00
CA SER A 158 9.70 7.97 2.19
C SER A 158 9.02 6.83 2.96
N GLY A 159 7.95 6.26 2.40
CA GLY A 159 7.19 5.16 3.02
C GLY A 159 7.04 3.95 2.10
N HIS A 160 7.62 2.82 2.49
CA HIS A 160 7.39 1.52 1.86
C HIS A 160 6.23 0.80 2.51
N SER A 161 5.33 0.18 1.73
CA SER A 161 4.31 -0.73 2.29
C SER A 161 3.54 -0.09 3.44
N GLN A 162 3.50 -0.70 4.63
CA GLN A 162 2.92 -0.14 5.85
C GLN A 162 3.46 1.26 6.21
N GLY A 163 4.74 1.52 5.95
CA GLY A 163 5.33 2.85 6.13
C GLY A 163 4.68 3.95 5.30
N SER A 164 4.06 3.62 4.16
CA SER A 164 3.27 4.60 3.39
C SER A 164 1.98 5.00 4.09
N VAL A 165 1.36 4.05 4.82
CA VAL A 165 0.16 4.28 5.65
C VAL A 165 0.52 5.16 6.84
N LEU A 166 1.63 4.87 7.50
CA LEU A 166 2.15 5.70 8.60
C LEU A 166 2.53 7.11 8.14
N ALA A 167 3.14 7.24 6.96
CA ALA A 167 3.50 8.53 6.38
C ALA A 167 2.26 9.38 6.07
N ALA A 168 1.22 8.78 5.47
CA ALA A 168 -0.06 9.46 5.21
C ALA A 168 -0.74 9.88 6.52
N ALA A 169 -0.83 8.96 7.50
CA ALA A 169 -1.40 9.23 8.81
C ALA A 169 -0.68 10.37 9.55
N ALA A 170 0.66 10.36 9.55
CA ALA A 170 1.44 11.43 10.15
C ALA A 170 1.23 12.76 9.43
N ALA A 171 1.20 12.76 8.09
CA ALA A 171 0.97 13.97 7.32
C ALA A 171 -0.39 14.62 7.63
N TRP A 172 -1.47 13.83 7.78
CA TRP A 172 -2.78 14.34 8.21
C TRP A 172 -2.79 14.89 9.64
N GLN A 173 -1.88 14.48 10.51
CA GLN A 173 -1.79 15.02 11.88
C GLN A 173 -0.89 16.27 11.97
N LEU A 174 -0.15 16.62 10.92
CA LEU A 174 0.65 17.85 10.91
C LEU A 174 -0.24 19.10 10.80
N PRO A 175 0.13 20.21 11.44
CA PRO A 175 -0.52 21.51 11.19
C PRO A 175 -0.42 21.91 9.71
N PRO A 176 -1.42 22.62 9.13
CA PRO A 176 -1.42 22.98 7.70
C PRO A 176 -0.14 23.71 7.23
N SER A 177 0.42 24.58 8.07
CA SER A 177 1.66 25.32 7.78
C SER A 177 2.91 24.45 7.64
N ILE A 178 2.91 23.27 8.28
CA ILE A 178 3.98 22.28 8.22
C ILE A 178 3.69 21.26 7.12
N ARG A 179 2.42 20.84 6.98
CA ARG A 179 1.97 19.88 5.97
C ARG A 179 2.35 20.32 4.55
N GLY A 180 2.16 21.60 4.22
CA GLY A 180 2.57 22.18 2.94
C GLY A 180 4.09 22.30 2.71
N ARG A 181 4.92 21.86 3.65
CA ARG A 181 6.40 21.79 3.54
C ARG A 181 6.92 20.36 3.39
N VAL A 182 6.01 19.39 3.35
CA VAL A 182 6.32 17.97 3.27
C VAL A 182 6.06 17.48 1.85
N ALA A 183 7.01 16.71 1.32
CA ALA A 183 6.78 15.87 0.16
C ALA A 183 6.67 14.40 0.55
N LEU A 184 5.84 13.64 -0.15
CA LEU A 184 5.64 12.21 0.06
C LEU A 184 6.22 11.38 -1.09
N LEU A 185 7.00 10.36 -0.75
CA LEU A 185 7.45 9.31 -1.66
C LEU A 185 6.96 7.96 -1.14
N THR A 186 5.86 7.45 -1.70
CA THR A 186 5.30 6.16 -1.33
C THR A 186 5.68 5.10 -2.35
N TYR A 187 5.83 3.86 -1.92
CA TYR A 187 6.17 2.77 -2.84
C TYR A 187 5.76 1.41 -2.29
N GLY A 188 5.32 0.52 -3.18
CA GLY A 188 4.62 -0.69 -2.76
C GLY A 188 3.43 -0.35 -1.85
N SER A 189 2.72 0.76 -2.11
CA SER A 189 1.78 1.34 -1.15
C SER A 189 0.43 0.61 -1.16
N PRO A 190 -0.06 0.10 0.00
CA PRO A 190 -1.39 -0.49 0.12
C PRO A 190 -2.50 0.54 0.36
N LEU A 191 -2.22 1.85 0.24
CA LEU A 191 -3.14 2.94 0.58
C LEU A 191 -4.49 2.83 -0.13
N GLU A 192 -4.51 2.69 -1.46
CA GLU A 192 -5.76 2.46 -2.20
C GLU A 192 -6.18 1.00 -2.13
N ARG A 193 -5.28 0.10 -2.54
CA ARG A 193 -5.59 -1.30 -2.84
C ARG A 193 -6.09 -2.11 -1.63
N LEU A 194 -5.62 -1.79 -0.42
CA LEU A 194 -6.10 -2.41 0.82
C LEU A 194 -6.85 -1.40 1.68
N TYR A 195 -6.16 -0.37 2.18
CA TYR A 195 -6.74 0.50 3.20
C TYR A 195 -7.95 1.29 2.67
N GLY A 196 -7.88 1.84 1.47
CA GLY A 196 -8.98 2.62 0.88
C GLY A 196 -10.23 1.82 0.57
N ARG A 197 -10.08 0.50 0.35
CA ARG A 197 -11.23 -0.38 0.04
C ARG A 197 -11.87 -0.97 1.29
N TRP A 198 -11.08 -1.31 2.30
CA TRP A 198 -11.58 -1.87 3.55
C TRP A 198 -11.97 -0.78 4.57
N PHE A 199 -11.35 0.41 4.47
CA PHE A 199 -11.55 1.54 5.37
C PHE A 199 -11.71 2.87 4.60
N PRO A 200 -12.71 2.98 3.71
CA PRO A 200 -12.89 4.13 2.81
C PRO A 200 -13.12 5.46 3.55
N ALA A 201 -13.62 5.43 4.80
CA ALA A 201 -13.79 6.63 5.61
C ALA A 201 -12.46 7.33 5.95
N HIS A 202 -11.36 6.58 6.01
CA HIS A 202 -10.04 7.11 6.41
C HIS A 202 -9.06 7.19 5.23
N PHE A 203 -9.11 6.20 4.32
CA PHE A 203 -8.18 6.08 3.19
C PHE A 203 -8.89 6.05 1.84
N GLY A 204 -10.15 6.46 1.78
CA GLY A 204 -10.89 6.53 0.53
C GLY A 204 -10.39 7.63 -0.41
N PRO A 205 -10.90 7.68 -1.65
CA PRO A 205 -10.45 8.62 -2.68
C PRO A 205 -10.46 10.08 -2.22
N ALA A 206 -11.51 10.51 -1.51
CA ALA A 206 -11.62 11.88 -1.01
C ALA A 206 -10.54 12.23 0.03
N ALA A 207 -10.22 11.30 0.94
CA ALA A 207 -9.20 11.51 1.97
C ALA A 207 -7.79 11.59 1.36
N LEU A 208 -7.49 10.70 0.41
CA LEU A 208 -6.21 10.67 -0.30
C LEU A 208 -6.04 11.89 -1.22
N ASP A 209 -7.12 12.35 -1.85
CA ASP A 209 -7.13 13.56 -2.66
C ASP A 209 -6.94 14.82 -1.79
N SER A 210 -7.53 14.87 -0.59
CA SER A 210 -7.23 15.92 0.39
C SER A 210 -5.76 15.93 0.77
N LEU A 211 -5.19 14.75 1.07
CA LEU A 211 -3.77 14.65 1.39
C LEU A 211 -2.90 15.21 0.27
N ARG A 212 -3.19 14.84 -0.99
CA ARG A 212 -2.45 15.32 -2.17
C ARG A 212 -2.46 16.84 -2.28
N ARG A 213 -3.59 17.50 -2.01
CA ARG A 213 -3.70 18.97 -2.09
C ARG A 213 -2.92 19.67 -0.99
N GLU A 214 -2.80 19.04 0.17
CA GLU A 214 -2.27 19.69 1.37
C GLU A 214 -0.76 19.49 1.57
N VAL A 215 -0.19 18.41 0.99
CA VAL A 215 1.26 18.23 0.91
C VAL A 215 1.83 18.94 -0.32
N ASP A 216 3.10 19.35 -0.27
CA ASP A 216 3.74 20.10 -1.37
C ASP A 216 3.74 19.29 -2.68
N CYS A 217 4.15 18.02 -2.57
CA CYS A 217 4.12 17.07 -3.67
C CYS A 217 4.08 15.63 -3.16
N TRP A 218 3.51 14.76 -3.99
CA TRP A 218 3.46 13.33 -3.74
C TRP A 218 3.86 12.58 -5.02
N ARG A 219 4.69 11.54 -4.86
CA ARG A 219 4.96 10.49 -5.86
C ARG A 219 4.75 9.11 -5.23
N ASN A 220 4.15 8.20 -5.99
CA ASN A 220 3.92 6.80 -5.66
C ASN A 220 4.55 5.89 -6.72
N LEU A 221 5.32 4.89 -6.29
CA LEU A 221 5.95 3.90 -7.15
C LEU A 221 5.32 2.53 -6.93
N TYR A 222 4.92 1.86 -8.02
CA TYR A 222 4.28 0.55 -7.93
C TYR A 222 4.70 -0.36 -9.07
N ARG A 223 4.62 -1.67 -8.84
CA ARG A 223 4.82 -2.72 -9.84
C ARG A 223 3.52 -3.45 -10.14
N PRO A 224 3.25 -3.84 -11.40
CA PRO A 224 2.09 -4.67 -11.75
C PRO A 224 2.08 -6.06 -11.09
N THR A 225 3.24 -6.53 -10.64
CA THR A 225 3.49 -7.83 -10.00
C THR A 225 3.39 -7.76 -8.47
N ASP A 226 3.25 -6.57 -7.88
CA ASP A 226 3.15 -6.39 -6.43
C ASP A 226 1.73 -6.72 -5.95
N PRO A 227 1.55 -7.77 -5.11
CA PRO A 227 0.22 -8.17 -4.65
C PRO A 227 -0.35 -7.31 -3.53
N ILE A 228 0.46 -6.45 -2.92
CA ILE A 228 0.10 -5.60 -1.78
C ILE A 228 0.00 -4.15 -2.23
N GLY A 229 1.09 -3.66 -2.83
CA GLY A 229 1.23 -2.29 -3.28
C GLY A 229 0.60 -2.05 -4.64
N GLY A 230 0.03 -0.86 -4.85
CA GLY A 230 -0.58 -0.50 -6.13
C GLY A 230 -0.56 1.01 -6.40
N PRO A 231 -1.15 1.43 -7.53
CA PRO A 231 -1.44 2.84 -7.76
C PRO A 231 -2.43 3.37 -6.72
N VAL A 232 -2.30 4.64 -6.34
CA VAL A 232 -3.22 5.35 -5.44
C VAL A 232 -4.54 5.67 -6.15
N ARG A 233 -4.52 5.80 -7.48
CA ARG A 233 -5.70 6.01 -8.34
C ARG A 233 -6.58 7.19 -7.91
N LEU A 234 -5.96 8.35 -7.70
CA LEU A 234 -6.73 9.57 -7.45
C LEU A 234 -7.63 9.89 -8.67
N PRO A 235 -8.87 10.36 -8.44
CA PRO A 235 -9.79 10.71 -9.51
C PRO A 235 -9.33 11.94 -10.31
N GLY A 236 -9.71 11.99 -11.58
CA GLY A 236 -9.39 13.10 -12.50
C GLY A 236 -7.97 13.06 -13.08
N ASP A 237 -7.54 14.17 -13.67
CA ASP A 237 -6.23 14.33 -14.32
C ASP A 237 -5.05 14.39 -13.33
N HIS A 238 -5.32 14.26 -12.03
CA HIS A 238 -4.32 14.31 -10.96
C HIS A 238 -3.62 12.97 -10.70
N GLY A 239 -4.12 11.87 -11.29
CA GLY A 239 -3.54 10.53 -11.14
C GLY A 239 -2.10 10.35 -11.67
N PRO A 240 -1.65 11.04 -12.74
CA PRO A 240 -0.26 11.00 -13.23
C PRO A 240 0.71 11.91 -12.46
N GLU A 241 0.19 12.93 -11.77
CA GLU A 241 0.87 13.42 -10.57
C GLU A 241 0.77 12.34 -9.50
N VAL A 242 1.48 12.26 -8.39
CA VAL A 242 1.38 11.06 -7.51
C VAL A 242 1.71 9.72 -8.19
N ASP A 243 0.86 9.02 -8.95
CA ASP A 243 1.25 7.72 -9.52
C ASP A 243 2.23 7.85 -10.70
N ARG A 244 3.48 7.41 -10.49
CA ARG A 244 4.44 7.22 -11.58
C ARG A 244 3.93 6.11 -12.51
N ALA A 245 4.30 6.16 -13.79
CA ALA A 245 4.17 5.02 -14.68
C ALA A 245 4.72 3.72 -14.01
N PRO A 246 4.05 2.56 -14.19
CA PRO A 246 4.41 1.34 -13.49
C PRO A 246 5.90 1.01 -13.63
N LEU A 247 6.57 0.65 -12.52
CA LEU A 247 7.92 0.13 -12.60
C LEU A 247 7.88 -1.21 -13.36
N ARG A 248 8.80 -1.39 -14.29
CA ARG A 248 8.93 -2.64 -15.03
C ARG A 248 9.39 -3.74 -14.07
N ASP A 249 8.68 -4.87 -14.09
CA ASP A 249 9.05 -6.05 -13.30
C ASP A 249 8.63 -7.34 -14.03
N PRO A 250 9.59 -8.24 -14.34
CA PRO A 250 11.04 -8.16 -14.11
C PRO A 250 11.76 -7.10 -14.96
N LEU A 251 12.95 -6.64 -14.58
CA LEU A 251 13.71 -5.61 -15.35
C LEU A 251 14.03 -6.05 -16.78
N ALA A 252 14.34 -7.34 -16.96
CA ALA A 252 14.54 -7.99 -18.25
C ALA A 252 13.66 -9.23 -18.33
N TYR A 253 13.11 -9.50 -19.51
CA TYR A 253 12.33 -10.69 -19.78
C TYR A 253 13.23 -11.92 -19.94
N GLY A 254 14.38 -11.80 -20.58
CA GLY A 254 15.31 -12.89 -20.82
C GLY A 254 16.67 -12.63 -20.19
N ARG A 255 17.69 -13.22 -20.80
CA ARG A 255 19.08 -12.77 -20.62
C ARG A 255 19.34 -11.67 -21.64
N THR A 256 19.94 -10.58 -21.20
CA THR A 256 20.43 -9.50 -22.07
C THR A 256 21.90 -9.24 -21.73
N GLU A 257 22.63 -8.47 -22.54
CA GLU A 257 24.02 -8.10 -22.21
C GLU A 257 24.11 -7.39 -20.84
N ALA A 258 23.16 -6.49 -20.56
CA ALA A 258 23.03 -5.83 -19.25
C ALA A 258 22.52 -6.74 -18.12
N HIS A 259 21.88 -7.87 -18.43
CA HIS A 259 21.28 -8.80 -17.47
C HIS A 259 21.62 -10.24 -17.88
N PRO A 260 22.87 -10.69 -17.66
CA PRO A 260 23.32 -12.00 -18.10
C PRO A 260 22.60 -13.15 -17.36
N LEU A 261 22.03 -12.84 -16.19
CA LEU A 261 21.15 -13.73 -15.45
C LEU A 261 19.69 -13.29 -15.59
N PRO A 262 18.72 -14.24 -15.65
CA PRO A 262 17.31 -13.88 -15.73
C PRO A 262 16.91 -13.01 -14.54
N ALA A 263 16.47 -11.77 -14.81
CA ALA A 263 16.09 -10.85 -13.76
C ALA A 263 15.00 -11.45 -12.85
N PRO A 264 15.07 -11.28 -11.52
CA PRO A 264 14.03 -11.76 -10.62
C PRO A 264 12.72 -10.98 -10.82
N ILE A 265 11.59 -11.61 -10.48
CA ILE A 265 10.32 -10.91 -10.28
C ILE A 265 10.36 -10.36 -8.86
N LEU A 266 10.46 -9.05 -8.70
CA LEU A 266 10.67 -8.39 -7.41
C LEU A 266 9.36 -8.22 -6.62
N GLY A 267 8.25 -7.98 -7.32
CA GLY A 267 6.94 -7.75 -6.70
C GLY A 267 7.00 -6.64 -5.63
N HIS A 268 6.80 -7.00 -4.37
CA HIS A 268 6.73 -6.07 -3.25
C HIS A 268 8.09 -5.60 -2.69
N SER A 269 9.20 -6.19 -3.14
CA SER A 269 10.54 -6.01 -2.55
C SER A 269 11.42 -5.08 -3.38
N ASP A 270 12.54 -4.58 -2.83
CA ASP A 270 13.61 -3.90 -3.58
C ASP A 270 13.17 -2.73 -4.47
N TYR A 271 12.22 -1.92 -3.99
CA TYR A 271 11.85 -0.68 -4.67
C TYR A 271 13.00 0.36 -4.65
N GLN A 272 13.78 0.42 -3.57
CA GLN A 272 14.87 1.42 -3.47
C GLN A 272 16.06 1.11 -4.39
N ALA A 273 16.18 -0.14 -4.86
CA ALA A 273 17.20 -0.54 -5.82
C ALA A 273 16.86 -0.12 -7.26
N ASP A 274 15.59 0.21 -7.54
CA ASP A 274 15.17 0.68 -8.84
C ASP A 274 15.69 2.11 -9.09
N PRO A 275 16.35 2.41 -10.22
CA PRO A 275 16.83 3.75 -10.54
C PRO A 275 15.75 4.84 -10.47
N ALA A 276 14.50 4.49 -10.77
CA ALA A 276 13.37 5.40 -10.68
C ALA A 276 13.13 5.91 -9.25
N PHE A 277 13.47 5.13 -8.23
CA PHE A 277 13.38 5.57 -6.83
C PHE A 277 14.31 6.76 -6.56
N ALA A 278 15.58 6.65 -6.97
CA ALA A 278 16.56 7.71 -6.79
C ALA A 278 16.22 8.95 -7.62
N GLU A 279 15.70 8.76 -8.84
CA GLU A 279 15.23 9.82 -9.72
C GLU A 279 14.08 10.62 -9.10
N GLU A 280 13.01 9.94 -8.67
CA GLU A 280 11.84 10.60 -8.08
C GLU A 280 12.18 11.25 -6.74
N ARG A 281 13.00 10.60 -5.91
CA ARG A 281 13.52 11.23 -4.68
C ARG A 281 14.26 12.54 -4.99
N ARG A 282 15.10 12.56 -6.01
CA ARG A 282 15.85 13.76 -6.41
C ARG A 282 14.92 14.85 -6.93
N ARG A 283 13.91 14.50 -7.73
CA ARG A 283 12.87 15.44 -8.21
C ARG A 283 12.09 16.08 -7.07
N LEU A 284 11.65 15.28 -6.10
CA LEU A 284 10.97 15.78 -4.91
C LEU A 284 11.87 16.73 -4.10
N LEU A 285 13.12 16.35 -3.86
CA LEU A 285 14.07 17.21 -3.15
C LEU A 285 14.35 18.52 -3.89
N ALA A 286 14.47 18.49 -5.23
CA ALA A 286 14.66 19.67 -6.04
C ALA A 286 13.45 20.61 -5.96
N ARG A 287 12.23 20.06 -6.05
CA ARG A 287 10.98 20.82 -5.93
C ARG A 287 10.79 21.46 -4.56
N LEU A 288 11.31 20.83 -3.51
CA LEU A 288 11.27 21.39 -2.15
C LEU A 288 12.30 22.48 -1.89
N ARG A 289 13.30 22.69 -2.76
CA ARG A 289 14.22 23.82 -2.58
C ARG A 289 13.48 25.12 -2.91
N PRO A 290 13.50 26.13 -2.03
CA PRO A 290 13.10 27.47 -2.44
C PRO A 290 14.01 27.90 -3.59
N ASP A 291 13.45 28.51 -4.63
CA ASP A 291 14.23 29.42 -5.46
C ASP A 291 14.76 30.49 -4.51
N VAL A 292 16.03 30.36 -4.13
CA VAL A 292 16.76 31.45 -3.47
C VAL A 292 16.84 32.53 -4.54
N PRO A 293 16.18 33.70 -4.37
CA PRO A 293 16.47 34.81 -5.26
C PRO A 293 17.97 35.05 -5.11
N ALA A 294 18.70 35.01 -6.23
CA ALA A 294 20.12 35.37 -6.24
C ALA A 294 20.29 36.64 -5.39
N PRO A 295 21.31 36.71 -4.51
CA PRO A 295 21.58 37.93 -3.78
C PRO A 295 21.60 39.07 -4.79
N ARG A 296 20.72 40.06 -4.62
CA ARG A 296 20.90 41.31 -5.35
C ARG A 296 22.28 41.77 -4.94
N HIS A 297 23.23 41.78 -5.87
CA HIS A 297 24.44 42.55 -5.72
C HIS A 297 23.96 43.98 -5.47
N THR A 298 23.91 44.37 -4.20
CA THR A 298 23.95 45.78 -3.83
C THR A 298 25.27 46.25 -4.41
N ALA A 299 25.18 46.97 -5.53
CA ALA A 299 26.28 47.72 -6.07
C ALA A 299 26.89 48.51 -4.91
N ASP A 300 28.14 48.20 -4.63
CA ASP A 300 28.97 48.84 -3.63
C ASP A 300 29.06 50.34 -3.96
N PRO A 301 28.51 51.27 -3.15
CA PRO A 301 28.73 52.68 -3.35
C PRO A 301 30.09 53.02 -2.73
N GLY A 302 31.16 52.61 -3.40
CA GLY A 302 32.51 52.64 -2.82
C GLY A 302 33.65 52.78 -3.81
N CYS A 303 33.41 53.27 -5.03
CA CYS A 303 34.51 53.76 -5.88
C CYS A 303 34.64 55.27 -5.69
N GLY A 304 35.37 55.68 -4.65
CA GLY A 304 35.93 57.02 -4.54
C GLY A 304 37.21 57.12 -5.41
N PRO A 305 37.49 58.29 -6.02
CA PRO A 305 38.65 58.44 -6.89
C PRO A 305 39.97 58.33 -6.12
N ALA A 306 40.94 57.68 -6.76
CA ALA A 306 42.29 57.43 -6.25
C ALA A 306 43.01 58.71 -5.79
N GLY A 307 43.54 58.68 -4.57
CA GLY A 307 44.42 59.74 -4.05
C GLY A 307 45.81 59.74 -4.72
N PRO A 308 46.55 60.86 -4.66
CA PRO A 308 47.80 61.02 -5.39
C PRO A 308 48.97 60.30 -4.71
N PRO A 309 50.07 60.00 -5.45
CA PRO A 309 51.19 59.23 -4.92
C PRO A 309 52.08 60.08 -4.00
N VAL A 310 52.55 59.46 -2.92
CA VAL A 310 53.52 60.04 -1.95
C VAL A 310 54.95 59.74 -2.45
N PRO A 311 55.90 60.69 -2.38
CA PRO A 311 57.27 60.47 -2.82
C PRO A 311 58.13 59.78 -1.75
N SER A 312 59.05 58.96 -2.24
CA SER A 312 60.04 58.16 -1.53
C SER A 312 61.15 58.98 -0.87
N ALA A 313 61.54 58.56 0.35
CA ALA A 313 62.84 58.79 0.97
C ALA A 313 63.28 57.51 1.69
#